data_AF-A0A850R7F0-F1
#
_entry.id   AF-A0A850R7F0-F1
#
_cell.length_a   1.000
_cell.length_b   1.000
_cell.length_c   1.000
_cell.angle_alpha   90.00
_cell.angle_beta   90.00
_cell.angle_gamma   90.00
#
_symmetry.space_group_name_H-M   'P 1'
#
loop_
_entity.id
_entity.type
_entity.pdbx_description
1 polymer ?
#
loop_
_entity_poly.entity_id
_entity_poly.type
_entity_poly.pdbx_seq_one_letter_code
_entity_poly.pdbx_strand_id
1 'polypeptide(L)'
;MSKKLGFGGYFLLVLLLFYLVPTIVPQISVHDHASLVLGYQNSPFLIAMIAVFSFFFDYLSLVLPQSELLAIRTSLLVRRPSLWRLYRGYGRFLLPYLLSFMIVKGVSLFLWPQTITVFWFSLYLLEWLCWLALNLNRRVTLPNGLILLMFGLTRILAHYLF
;
A
#
# COMPACT_ATOMS: atom_id res chain seq x y z
N MET A 1 -12.73 3.65 -16.02
CA MET A 1 -11.45 3.39 -16.73
C MET A 1 -10.34 4.34 -16.27
N SER A 2 -10.60 5.62 -15.95
CA SER A 2 -9.56 6.57 -15.52
C SER A 2 -8.86 6.24 -14.19
N LYS A 3 -9.55 5.70 -13.18
CA LYS A 3 -8.95 5.40 -11.85
C LYS A 3 -7.84 4.33 -11.92
N LYS A 4 -8.04 3.26 -12.69
CA LYS A 4 -7.03 2.19 -12.87
C LYS A 4 -5.83 2.65 -13.67
N LEU A 5 -6.05 3.47 -14.70
CA LEU A 5 -4.98 4.12 -15.46
C LEU A 5 -4.18 5.09 -14.58
N GLY A 6 -4.86 5.91 -13.78
CA GLY A 6 -4.20 6.80 -12.82
C GLY A 6 -3.40 6.04 -11.76
N PHE A 7 -3.95 4.95 -11.21
CA PHE A 7 -3.21 4.07 -10.29
C PHE A 7 -2.02 3.39 -10.97
N GLY A 8 -2.17 2.92 -12.21
CA GLY A 8 -1.08 2.33 -12.99
C GLY A 8 0.05 3.34 -13.26
N GLY A 9 -0.29 4.57 -13.64
CA GLY A 9 0.69 5.64 -13.79
C GLY A 9 1.40 5.99 -12.47
N TYR A 10 0.65 6.03 -11.37
CA TYR A 10 1.21 6.27 -10.04
C TYR A 10 2.11 5.13 -9.56
N PHE A 11 1.72 3.88 -9.81
CA PHE A 11 2.55 2.69 -9.60
C PHE A 11 3.88 2.80 -10.35
N LEU A 12 3.85 3.13 -11.65
CA LEU A 12 5.07 3.29 -12.45
C LEU A 12 5.97 4.41 -11.92
N LEU A 13 5.38 5.54 -11.51
CA LEU A 13 6.12 6.65 -10.91
C LEU A 13 6.82 6.22 -9.62
N VAL A 14 6.10 5.59 -8.69
CA VAL A 14 6.68 5.12 -7.42
C VAL A 14 7.76 4.08 -7.66
N LEU A 15 7.51 3.12 -8.57
CA LEU A 15 8.49 2.09 -8.93
C LEU A 15 9.78 2.72 -9.48
N LEU A 16 9.66 3.68 -10.39
CA LEU A 16 10.78 4.39 -10.98
C LEU A 16 11.56 5.19 -9.93
N LEU A 17 10.87 5.85 -9.00
CA LEU A 17 11.51 6.54 -7.88
C LEU A 17 12.35 5.57 -7.04
N PHE A 18 11.82 4.41 -6.67
CA PHE A 18 12.57 3.40 -5.91
C PHE A 18 13.82 2.89 -6.64
N TYR A 19 13.76 2.73 -7.97
CA TYR A 19 14.92 2.33 -8.78
C TYR A 19 15.99 3.43 -8.93
N LEU A 20 15.60 4.71 -8.90
CA LEU A 20 16.53 5.85 -9.05
C LEU A 20 17.19 6.27 -7.73
N VAL A 21 16.60 5.89 -6.59
CA VAL A 21 17.14 6.21 -5.27
C VAL A 21 18.62 5.78 -5.09
N PRO A 22 19.05 4.54 -5.43
CA PRO A 22 20.45 4.13 -5.32
C PRO A 22 21.40 4.93 -6.22
N THR A 23 20.93 5.46 -7.36
CA THR A 23 21.79 6.23 -8.28
C THR A 23 21.94 7.69 -7.84
N ILE A 24 20.90 8.25 -7.22
CA ILE A 24 20.88 9.65 -6.75
C ILE A 24 21.55 9.76 -5.37
N VAL A 25 21.40 8.75 -4.51
CA VAL A 25 21.97 8.71 -3.16
C VAL A 25 22.69 7.37 -2.97
N PRO A 26 23.98 7.29 -3.35
CA PRO A 26 24.72 6.02 -3.40
C PRO A 26 25.05 5.42 -2.02
N GLN A 27 24.94 6.20 -0.94
CA GLN A 27 25.16 5.77 0.44
C GLN A 27 23.99 6.17 1.33
N ILE A 28 22.85 5.50 1.13
CA ILE A 28 21.68 5.63 2.01
C ILE A 28 21.96 4.88 3.31
N SER A 29 21.78 5.56 4.44
CA SER A 29 21.86 4.92 5.75
C SER A 29 20.71 3.92 5.92
N VAL A 30 20.89 2.91 6.78
CA VAL A 30 19.81 1.97 7.18
C VAL A 30 18.55 2.74 7.58
N HIS A 31 18.73 3.86 8.28
CA HIS A 31 17.67 4.70 8.77
C HIS A 31 16.91 5.41 7.65
N ASP A 32 17.62 5.96 6.67
CA ASP A 32 17.03 6.66 5.53
C ASP A 32 16.38 5.67 4.54
N HIS A 33 16.83 4.43 4.53
CA HIS A 33 16.16 3.38 3.78
C HIS A 33 14.84 2.96 4.45
N ALA A 34 14.88 2.76 5.78
CA ALA A 34 13.68 2.50 6.56
C ALA A 34 12.67 3.64 6.38
N SER A 35 13.13 4.90 6.36
CA SER A 35 12.28 6.07 6.12
C SER A 35 11.61 6.07 4.74
N LEU A 36 12.28 5.58 3.70
CA LEU A 36 11.72 5.38 2.35
C LEU A 36 10.60 4.34 2.31
N VAL A 37 10.77 3.22 3.01
CA VAL A 37 9.79 2.13 3.07
C VAL A 37 8.58 2.50 3.95
N LEU A 38 8.86 3.20 5.04
CA LEU A 38 7.92 3.55 6.11
C LEU A 38 7.28 4.94 5.90
N GLY A 39 7.84 5.73 5.00
CA GLY A 39 7.39 7.07 4.65
C GLY A 39 7.48 8.12 5.76
N TYR A 40 8.52 8.09 6.60
CA TYR A 40 8.78 9.16 7.57
C TYR A 40 9.92 10.08 7.12
N GLN A 41 9.96 11.29 7.69
CA GLN A 41 10.96 12.31 7.35
C GLN A 41 12.25 12.06 8.13
N ASN A 42 13.23 11.41 7.51
CA ASN A 42 14.62 11.67 7.83
C ASN A 42 15.35 12.10 6.56
N SER A 43 15.99 13.26 6.63
CA SER A 43 16.63 13.97 5.52
C SER A 43 17.60 13.08 4.74
N PRO A 44 17.83 13.31 3.43
CA PRO A 44 17.51 14.50 2.61
C PRO A 44 16.05 14.62 2.13
N PHE A 45 15.66 15.85 1.76
CA PHE A 45 14.31 16.20 1.26
C PHE A 45 13.78 15.28 0.16
N LEU A 46 14.66 14.80 -0.71
CA LEU A 46 14.30 13.85 -1.78
C LEU A 46 13.79 12.51 -1.22
N ILE A 47 14.43 11.98 -0.16
CA ILE A 47 13.99 10.76 0.53
C ILE A 47 12.63 10.99 1.17
N ALA A 48 12.43 12.14 1.83
CA ALA A 48 11.15 12.53 2.41
C ALA A 48 10.02 12.63 1.37
N MET A 49 10.29 13.16 0.17
CA MET A 49 9.30 13.20 -0.91
C MET A 49 8.91 11.80 -1.37
N ILE A 50 9.88 10.91 -1.59
CA ILE A 50 9.62 9.54 -2.06
C ILE A 50 8.91 8.73 -0.97
N ALA A 51 9.28 8.93 0.28
CA ALA A 51 8.59 8.43 1.47
C ALA A 51 7.09 8.79 1.47
N VAL A 52 6.76 10.05 1.19
CA VAL A 52 5.37 10.52 1.07
C VAL A 52 4.67 9.90 -0.14
N PHE A 53 5.33 9.77 -1.29
CA PHE A 53 4.74 9.08 -2.44
C PHE A 53 4.48 7.59 -2.14
N SER A 54 5.38 6.93 -1.41
CA SER A 54 5.18 5.55 -0.94
C SER A 54 4.00 5.45 0.04
N PHE A 55 3.82 6.44 0.93
CA PHE A 55 2.66 6.54 1.82
C PHE A 55 1.35 6.57 1.06
N PHE A 56 1.22 7.53 0.16
CA PHE A 56 0.00 7.70 -0.62
C PHE A 56 -0.25 6.49 -1.53
N PHE A 57 0.80 5.83 -2.01
CA PHE A 57 0.67 4.61 -2.79
C PHE A 57 0.07 3.46 -1.99
N ASP A 58 0.60 3.19 -0.80
CA ASP A 58 0.08 2.14 0.08
C ASP A 58 -1.39 2.43 0.45
N TYR A 59 -1.70 3.69 0.77
CA TYR A 59 -3.06 4.13 1.04
C TYR A 59 -4.01 3.94 -0.15
N LEU A 60 -3.61 4.39 -1.34
CA LEU A 60 -4.42 4.28 -2.57
C LEU A 60 -4.61 2.83 -2.99
N SER A 61 -3.62 1.96 -2.76
CA SER A 61 -3.70 0.52 -3.04
C SER A 61 -4.85 -0.17 -2.26
N LEU A 62 -5.30 0.42 -1.16
CA LEU A 62 -6.41 -0.07 -0.34
C LEU A 62 -7.71 0.68 -0.57
N VAL A 63 -7.68 2.00 -0.70
CA VAL A 63 -8.88 2.82 -0.85
C VAL A 63 -9.52 2.69 -2.23
N LEU A 64 -8.72 2.64 -3.29
CA LEU A 64 -9.26 2.50 -4.65
C LEU A 64 -10.06 1.22 -4.84
N PRO A 65 -9.55 0.02 -4.49
CA PRO A 65 -10.35 -1.18 -4.59
C PRO A 65 -11.60 -1.13 -3.71
N GLN A 66 -11.58 -0.53 -2.51
CA GLN A 66 -12.80 -0.36 -1.72
C GLN A 66 -13.87 0.47 -2.44
N SER A 67 -13.48 1.56 -3.11
CA SER A 67 -14.40 2.38 -3.89
C SER A 67 -15.00 1.61 -5.08
N GLU A 68 -14.24 0.68 -5.68
CA GLU A 68 -14.75 -0.21 -6.73
C GLU A 68 -15.66 -1.30 -6.17
N LEU A 69 -15.30 -1.88 -5.02
CA LEU A 69 -16.08 -2.89 -4.31
C LEU A 69 -17.44 -2.36 -3.88
N LEU A 70 -17.51 -1.10 -3.46
CA LEU A 70 -18.75 -0.38 -3.15
C LEU A 70 -19.73 -0.37 -4.32
N ALA A 71 -19.26 0.01 -5.51
CA ALA A 71 -20.09 0.06 -6.72
C ALA A 71 -20.61 -1.34 -7.12
N ILE A 72 -19.84 -2.39 -6.80
CA ILE A 72 -20.26 -3.77 -7.03
C ILE A 72 -21.22 -4.25 -5.92
N ARG A 73 -21.07 -3.79 -4.68
CA ARG A 73 -21.97 -4.14 -3.57
C ARG A 73 -23.36 -3.57 -3.72
N THR A 74 -23.49 -2.33 -4.19
CA THR A 74 -24.80 -1.73 -4.49
C THR A 74 -25.55 -2.53 -5.54
N SER A 75 -24.86 -3.11 -6.52
CA SER A 75 -25.47 -4.01 -7.52
C SER A 75 -25.73 -5.43 -7.01
N LEU A 76 -24.93 -5.95 -6.07
CA LEU A 76 -25.10 -7.29 -5.48
C LEU A 76 -26.09 -7.38 -4.32
N LEU A 77 -26.44 -6.27 -3.66
CA LEU A 77 -27.48 -6.20 -2.63
C LEU A 77 -28.82 -6.78 -3.10
N VAL A 78 -29.07 -6.77 -4.41
CA VAL A 78 -30.25 -7.35 -5.07
C VAL A 78 -30.23 -8.89 -5.09
N ARG A 79 -29.06 -9.56 -5.04
CA ARG A 79 -28.92 -11.00 -5.37
C ARG A 79 -28.30 -11.92 -4.28
N ARG A 80 -27.98 -11.41 -3.08
CA ARG A 80 -27.41 -12.18 -1.92
C ARG A 80 -26.48 -13.36 -2.31
N PRO A 81 -25.30 -13.10 -2.92
CA PRO A 81 -24.36 -14.16 -3.30
C PRO A 81 -23.70 -14.84 -2.08
N SER A 82 -23.25 -16.08 -2.26
CA SER A 82 -22.45 -16.81 -1.27
C SER A 82 -21.06 -16.18 -1.06
N LEU A 83 -20.50 -16.32 0.14
CA LEU A 83 -19.19 -15.77 0.52
C LEU A 83 -18.08 -16.16 -0.45
N TRP A 84 -18.04 -17.42 -0.90
CA TRP A 84 -17.04 -17.90 -1.86
C TRP A 84 -17.08 -17.15 -3.21
N ARG A 85 -18.28 -16.86 -3.72
CA ARG A 85 -18.44 -16.07 -4.96
C ARG A 85 -18.04 -14.61 -4.75
N LEU A 86 -18.27 -14.06 -3.56
CA LEU A 86 -17.79 -12.72 -3.19
C LEU A 86 -16.26 -12.69 -3.20
N TYR A 87 -15.58 -13.63 -2.52
CA TYR A 87 -14.12 -13.70 -2.52
C TYR A 87 -13.53 -13.86 -3.92
N ARG A 88 -14.07 -14.76 -4.74
CA ARG A 88 -13.56 -14.99 -6.11
C ARG A 88 -13.83 -13.80 -7.04
N GLY A 89 -15.02 -13.19 -6.93
CA GLY A 89 -15.41 -12.03 -7.73
C GLY A 89 -14.60 -10.79 -7.36
N TYR A 90 -14.52 -10.48 -6.07
CA TYR A 90 -13.78 -9.34 -5.54
C TYR A 90 -12.27 -9.50 -5.64
N GLY A 91 -11.76 -10.72 -5.42
CA GLY A 91 -10.35 -11.04 -5.54
C GLY A 91 -9.78 -10.61 -6.88
N ARG A 92 -10.52 -10.78 -7.99
CA ARG A 92 -10.10 -10.32 -9.32
C ARG A 92 -9.93 -8.80 -9.43
N PHE A 93 -10.72 -8.01 -8.70
CA PHE A 93 -10.61 -6.56 -8.68
C PHE A 93 -9.49 -6.06 -7.78
N LEU A 94 -9.20 -6.82 -6.72
CA LEU A 94 -8.17 -6.51 -5.72
C LEU A 94 -6.77 -6.92 -6.17
N LEU A 95 -6.67 -8.00 -6.95
CA LEU A 95 -5.40 -8.58 -7.39
C LEU A 95 -4.44 -7.57 -8.02
N PRO A 96 -4.86 -6.65 -8.92
CA PRO A 96 -3.94 -5.69 -9.51
C PRO A 96 -3.34 -4.73 -8.46
N TYR A 97 -4.14 -4.29 -7.49
CA TYR A 97 -3.68 -3.39 -6.43
C TYR A 97 -2.72 -4.10 -5.48
N LEU A 98 -3.02 -5.35 -5.11
CA LEU A 98 -2.12 -6.19 -4.30
C LEU A 98 -0.81 -6.45 -5.04
N LEU A 99 -0.86 -6.83 -6.31
CA LEU A 99 0.34 -7.11 -7.10
C LEU A 99 1.22 -5.86 -7.22
N SER A 100 0.63 -4.70 -7.52
CA SER A 100 1.39 -3.44 -7.55
C SER A 100 2.03 -3.12 -6.20
N PHE A 101 1.31 -3.33 -5.09
CA PHE A 101 1.86 -3.18 -3.74
C PHE A 101 3.04 -4.12 -3.50
N MET A 102 2.87 -5.41 -3.80
CA MET A 102 3.90 -6.43 -3.65
C MET A 102 5.13 -6.15 -4.51
N ILE A 103 4.96 -5.65 -5.73
CA ILE A 103 6.06 -5.31 -6.63
C ILE A 103 6.86 -4.13 -6.07
N VAL A 104 6.20 -3.03 -5.68
CA VAL A 104 6.91 -1.85 -5.15
C VAL A 104 7.72 -2.21 -3.91
N LYS A 105 7.11 -2.92 -2.96
CA LYS A 105 7.82 -3.31 -1.74
C LYS A 105 8.84 -4.43 -1.99
N GLY A 106 8.58 -5.33 -2.93
CA GLY A 106 9.52 -6.37 -3.36
C GLY A 106 10.78 -5.79 -4.00
N VAL A 107 10.65 -4.73 -4.81
CA VAL A 107 11.81 -3.99 -5.35
C VAL A 107 12.60 -3.34 -4.23
N SER A 108 11.92 -2.75 -3.25
CA SER A 108 12.60 -2.21 -2.06
C SER A 108 13.39 -3.29 -1.31
N LEU A 109 12.83 -4.49 -1.14
CA LEU A 109 13.53 -5.62 -0.52
C LEU A 109 14.72 -6.10 -1.36
N PHE A 110 14.57 -6.16 -2.68
CA PHE A 110 15.63 -6.60 -3.59
C PHE A 110 16.83 -5.64 -3.58
N LEU A 111 16.56 -4.33 -3.61
CA LEU A 111 17.59 -3.31 -3.60
C LEU A 111 18.26 -3.18 -2.22
N TRP A 112 17.54 -3.47 -1.13
CA TRP A 112 18.03 -3.34 0.25
C TRP A 112 17.50 -4.47 1.17
N PRO A 113 18.15 -5.65 1.16
CA PRO A 113 17.66 -6.86 1.83
C PRO A 113 18.01 -6.91 3.33
N GLN A 114 17.63 -5.88 4.09
CA GLN A 114 17.91 -5.80 5.52
C GLN A 114 16.82 -6.49 6.35
N THR A 115 17.16 -7.03 7.52
CA THR A 115 16.18 -7.71 8.39
C THR A 115 15.02 -6.79 8.79
N ILE A 116 15.32 -5.51 9.00
CA ILE A 116 14.34 -4.47 9.32
C ILE A 116 13.34 -4.25 8.18
N THR A 117 13.78 -4.28 6.92
CA THR A 117 12.92 -4.05 5.75
C THR A 117 11.99 -5.23 5.53
N VAL A 118 12.48 -6.45 5.75
CA VAL A 118 11.69 -7.69 5.72
C VAL A 118 10.60 -7.69 6.79
N PHE A 119 10.94 -7.29 8.02
CA PHE A 119 9.98 -7.20 9.12
C PHE A 119 8.83 -6.22 8.78
N TRP A 120 9.16 -5.02 8.32
CA TRP A 120 8.16 -4.00 7.98
C TRP A 120 7.35 -4.34 6.74
N PHE A 121 7.96 -4.95 5.73
CA PHE A 121 7.23 -5.50 4.59
C PHE A 121 6.17 -6.51 5.05
N SER A 122 6.56 -7.43 5.94
CA SER A 122 5.66 -8.45 6.48
C SER A 122 4.52 -7.81 7.27
N LEU A 123 4.82 -6.80 8.09
CA LEU A 123 3.82 -6.07 8.87
C LEU A 123 2.82 -5.34 7.97
N TYR A 124 3.29 -4.66 6.91
CA TYR A 124 2.38 -3.99 5.96
C TYR A 124 1.58 -4.97 5.11
N LEU A 125 2.15 -6.11 4.74
CA LEU A 125 1.40 -7.15 4.05
C LEU A 125 0.27 -7.68 4.95
N LEU A 126 0.55 -7.92 6.23
CA LEU A 126 -0.46 -8.31 7.21
C LEU A 126 -1.52 -7.23 7.40
N GLU A 127 -1.13 -5.96 7.51
CA GLU A 127 -2.05 -4.83 7.61
C GLU A 127 -2.96 -4.76 6.38
N TRP A 128 -2.38 -4.85 5.17
CA TRP A 128 -3.11 -4.85 3.91
C TRP A 128 -4.11 -6.01 3.83
N LEU A 129 -3.69 -7.23 4.20
CA LEU A 129 -4.56 -8.42 4.22
C LEU A 129 -5.67 -8.32 5.29
N CYS A 130 -5.38 -7.74 6.45
CA CYS A 130 -6.38 -7.50 7.49
C CYS A 130 -7.44 -6.51 6.99
N TRP A 131 -7.01 -5.41 6.36
CA TRP A 131 -7.93 -4.45 5.72
C TRP A 131 -8.78 -5.11 4.65
N LEU A 132 -8.19 -5.98 3.84
CA LEU A 132 -8.91 -6.75 2.84
C LEU A 132 -10.02 -7.60 3.48
N ALA A 133 -9.65 -8.41 4.49
CA ALA A 133 -10.58 -9.31 5.15
C ALA A 133 -11.73 -8.56 5.83
N LEU A 134 -11.42 -7.46 6.53
CA LEU A 134 -12.42 -6.60 7.17
C LEU A 134 -13.36 -5.97 6.14
N ASN A 135 -12.82 -5.44 5.03
CA ASN A 135 -13.64 -4.88 3.98
C ASN A 135 -14.56 -5.91 3.35
N LEU A 136 -14.06 -7.11 3.04
CA LEU A 136 -14.85 -8.18 2.42
C LEU A 136 -15.96 -8.71 3.33
N ASN A 137 -15.72 -8.80 4.64
CA ASN A 137 -16.68 -9.34 5.61
C ASN A 137 -17.71 -8.31 6.09
N ARG A 138 -17.38 -7.02 6.13
CA ARG A 138 -18.35 -5.99 6.54
C ARG A 138 -19.29 -5.63 5.41
N ARG A 139 -20.59 -5.51 5.72
CA ARG A 139 -21.61 -4.95 4.79
C ARG A 139 -21.52 -3.43 4.66
N VAL A 140 -20.81 -2.78 5.57
CA VAL A 140 -20.61 -1.34 5.63
C VAL A 140 -19.17 -1.03 5.24
N THR A 141 -18.97 0.04 4.48
CA THR A 141 -17.65 0.56 4.15
C THR A 141 -16.94 1.07 5.37
N LEU A 142 -15.66 0.72 5.48
CA LEU A 142 -14.78 1.38 6.42
C LEU A 142 -14.56 2.82 5.96
N PRO A 143 -14.59 3.81 6.88
CA PRO A 143 -14.29 5.18 6.51
C PRO A 143 -12.82 5.30 6.09
N ASN A 144 -12.59 5.92 4.94
CA ASN A 144 -11.25 6.12 4.38
C ASN A 144 -10.28 6.81 5.35
N GLY A 145 -10.79 7.67 6.25
CA GLY A 145 -10.00 8.33 7.28
C GLY A 145 -9.48 7.37 8.37
N LEU A 146 -10.18 6.26 8.64
CA LEU A 146 -9.73 5.27 9.62
C LEU A 146 -8.58 4.43 9.08
N ILE A 147 -8.61 4.11 7.77
CA ILE A 147 -7.47 3.47 7.08
C ILE A 147 -6.26 4.42 7.11
N LEU A 148 -6.47 5.69 6.78
CA LEU A 148 -5.41 6.70 6.83
C LEU A 148 -4.81 6.82 8.24
N LEU A 149 -5.65 6.84 9.27
CA LEU A 149 -5.24 6.96 10.66
C LEU A 149 -4.43 5.75 11.12
N MET A 150 -4.84 4.53 10.75
CA MET A 150 -4.10 3.31 11.10
C MET A 150 -2.74 3.24 10.39
N PHE A 151 -2.68 3.56 9.09
CA PHE A 151 -1.41 3.69 8.37
C PHE A 151 -0.53 4.80 8.95
N GLY A 152 -1.12 5.90 9.37
CA GLY A 152 -0.41 6.97 10.08
C GLY A 152 0.18 6.47 11.40
N LEU A 153 -0.61 5.77 12.21
CA LEU A 153 -0.17 5.22 13.50
C LEU A 153 0.93 4.17 13.34
N THR A 154 0.81 3.23 12.38
CA THR A 154 1.86 2.23 12.15
C THR A 154 3.18 2.88 11.75
N ARG A 155 3.13 4.00 11.03
CA ARG A 155 4.31 4.76 10.60
C ARG A 155 4.89 5.66 11.68
N ILE A 156 4.05 6.27 12.51
CA ILE A 156 4.48 7.01 13.70
C ILE A 156 5.19 6.05 14.67
N LEU A 157 4.61 4.87 14.91
CA LEU A 157 5.25 3.82 15.70
C LEU A 157 6.59 3.39 15.09
N ALA A 158 6.64 3.22 13.77
CA ALA A 158 7.86 2.86 13.08
C ALA A 158 8.96 3.93 13.23
N HIS A 159 8.59 5.21 13.23
CA HIS A 159 9.51 6.33 13.43
C HIS A 159 10.04 6.42 14.87
N TYR A 160 9.27 6.03 15.89
CA TYR A 160 9.79 6.02 17.26
C TYR A 160 10.67 4.82 17.58
N LEU A 161 10.58 3.75 16.78
CA LEU A 161 11.37 2.54 16.97
C LEU A 161 12.75 2.60 16.29
N PHE A 162 12.97 3.57 15.39
CA PHE A 162 14.17 3.71 14.56
C PHE A 162 14.53 5.17 14.37
#